data_AF-A0A7C7E1Y0-F1
#
_entry.id   AF-A0A7C7E1Y0-F1
#
_cell.length_a   1.000
_cell.length_b   1.000
_cell.length_c   1.000
_cell.angle_alpha   90.00
_cell.angle_beta   90.00
_cell.angle_gamma   90.00
#
_symmetry.space_group_name_H-M   'P 1'
#
loop_
_entity.id
_entity.type
_entity.pdbx_description
1 polymer ?
#
loop_
_entity_poly.entity_id
_entity_poly.type
_entity_poly.pdbx_seq_one_letter_code
_entity_poly.pdbx_strand_id
1 'polypeptide(L)'
;TDDDMIPGSIHTLEWVEFFYWLDRTGYDGWFSLDIFAYREKNKIAVAREALAWLETFAAAAERIDKEEAEAIFASGDAMAAQAMLRRALFG
;
A
#
# COMPACT_ATOMS: atom_id res chain seq x y z
N THR A 1 13.47 -11.27 10.37
CA THR A 1 12.45 -12.30 10.60
C THR A 1 11.27 -11.94 9.75
N ASP A 2 10.56 -12.92 9.21
CA ASP A 2 9.28 -12.71 8.54
C ASP A 2 8.18 -12.81 9.60
N ASP A 3 7.31 -11.79 9.67
CA ASP A 3 6.31 -11.67 10.73
C ASP A 3 4.93 -12.22 10.30
N ASP A 4 4.70 -12.45 9.00
CA ASP A 4 3.45 -12.96 8.43
C ASP A 4 2.18 -12.22 8.88
N MET A 5 2.33 -10.92 9.18
CA MET A 5 1.27 -10.09 9.73
C MET A 5 0.33 -9.57 8.66
N ILE A 6 -0.87 -9.15 9.09
CA ILE A 6 -1.87 -8.58 8.19
C ILE A 6 -1.32 -7.33 7.46
N PRO A 7 -1.61 -7.14 6.16
CA PRO A 7 -1.19 -5.94 5.43
C PRO A 7 -1.56 -4.66 6.16
N GLY A 8 -0.69 -3.65 6.07
CA GLY A 8 -0.98 -2.33 6.61
C GLY A 8 -0.81 -2.14 8.12
N SER A 9 -0.65 -3.20 8.93
CA SER A 9 -0.56 -3.05 10.39
C SER A 9 0.74 -2.44 10.90
N ILE A 10 1.82 -2.51 10.11
CA ILE A 10 3.14 -1.98 10.47
C ILE A 10 3.61 -0.94 9.45
N HIS A 11 3.62 -1.30 8.16
CA HIS A 11 4.19 -0.51 7.06
C HIS A 11 3.11 0.06 6.15
N THR A 12 2.22 0.90 6.67
CA THR A 12 1.03 1.39 5.96
C THR A 12 1.37 2.21 4.71
N LEU A 13 2.38 3.09 4.79
CA LEU A 13 2.71 4.01 3.69
C LEU A 13 3.45 3.28 2.56
N GLU A 14 4.28 2.30 2.90
CA GLU A 14 5.04 1.49 1.98
C GLU A 14 4.12 0.61 1.10
N TRP A 15 2.95 0.22 1.62
CA TRP A 15 1.93 -0.43 0.79
C TRP A 15 1.37 0.50 -0.28
N VAL A 16 1.13 1.77 0.03
CA VAL A 16 0.68 2.76 -0.96
C VAL A 16 1.74 2.96 -2.05
N GLU A 17 3.01 3.08 -1.65
CA GLU A 17 4.13 3.14 -2.60
C GLU A 17 4.23 1.89 -3.47
N PHE A 18 4.06 0.70 -2.88
CA PHE A 18 4.09 -0.56 -3.62
C PHE A 18 3.05 -0.60 -4.73
N PHE A 19 1.78 -0.28 -4.42
CA PHE A 19 0.72 -0.23 -5.43
C PHE A 19 0.93 0.87 -6.47
N TYR A 20 1.50 2.02 -6.09
CA TYR A 20 1.87 3.07 -7.03
C TYR A 20 2.85 2.55 -8.10
N TRP A 21 3.87 1.79 -7.69
CA TRP A 21 4.82 1.22 -8.64
C TRP A 21 4.24 0.10 -9.50
N LEU A 22 3.33 -0.72 -8.97
CA LEU A 22 2.62 -1.72 -9.76
C LEU A 22 1.84 -1.06 -10.92
N ASP A 23 1.08 0.00 -10.61
CA ASP A 23 0.38 0.78 -11.64
C ASP A 23 1.36 1.44 -12.63
N ARG A 24 2.41 2.11 -12.11
CA ARG A 24 3.35 2.86 -12.94
C ARG A 24 4.13 1.97 -13.93
N THR A 25 4.38 0.72 -13.55
CA THR A 25 5.05 -0.28 -14.39
C THR A 25 4.11 -1.09 -15.27
N GLY A 26 2.79 -0.91 -15.12
CA GLY A 26 1.77 -1.62 -15.90
C GLY A 26 1.65 -3.10 -15.54
N TYR A 27 1.87 -3.46 -14.27
CA TYR A 27 1.73 -4.83 -13.81
C TYR A 27 0.25 -5.29 -13.86
N ASP A 28 -0.01 -6.39 -14.56
CA ASP A 28 -1.34 -6.99 -14.76
C ASP A 28 -1.43 -8.46 -14.27
N GLY A 29 -0.47 -8.88 -13.44
CA GLY A 29 -0.36 -10.23 -12.92
C GLY A 29 -1.20 -10.51 -11.66
N TRP A 30 -0.85 -11.59 -10.97
CA TRP A 30 -1.60 -12.10 -9.82
C TRP A 30 -1.08 -11.52 -8.50
N PHE A 31 -2.01 -11.13 -7.62
CA PHE A 31 -1.71 -10.84 -6.23
C PHE A 31 -1.95 -12.08 -5.35
N SER A 32 -0.91 -12.53 -4.65
CA SER A 32 -0.98 -13.59 -3.66
C SER A 32 -0.83 -13.01 -2.26
N LEU A 33 -1.64 -13.50 -1.32
CA LEU A 33 -1.57 -13.13 0.08
C LEU A 33 -0.92 -14.27 0.87
N ASP A 34 0.23 -13.99 1.47
CA ASP A 34 0.95 -14.90 2.36
C ASP A 34 0.92 -14.32 3.79
N ILE A 35 -0.03 -14.79 4.60
CA ILE A 35 -0.21 -14.34 5.99
C ILE A 35 -0.51 -15.52 6.91
N PHE A 36 0.01 -15.47 8.12
CA PHE A 36 -0.19 -16.48 9.15
C PHE A 36 -0.84 -15.86 10.38
N ALA A 37 -2.17 -15.99 10.44
CA ALA A 37 -2.98 -15.48 11.52
C ALA A 37 -2.85 -16.31 12.80
N TYR A 38 -1.69 -16.38 13.46
CA TYR A 38 -1.46 -17.30 14.57
C TYR A 38 -2.39 -17.07 15.78
N ARG A 39 -2.77 -15.83 16.05
CA ARG A 39 -3.45 -15.44 17.30
C ARG A 39 -4.96 -15.26 17.13
N GLU A 40 -5.41 -15.03 15.90
CA GLU A 40 -6.78 -14.68 15.60
C GLU A 40 -7.63 -15.94 15.50
N LYS A 41 -8.76 -15.99 16.22
CA LYS A 41 -9.65 -17.16 16.20
C LYS A 41 -10.38 -17.31 14.86
N ASN A 42 -10.76 -16.20 14.23
CA ASN A 42 -11.51 -16.19 12.99
C ASN A 42 -10.59 -15.89 11.79
N LYS A 43 -10.09 -16.95 11.14
CA LYS A 43 -9.16 -16.83 10.00
C LYS A 43 -9.81 -16.20 8.76
N ILE A 44 -11.12 -16.42 8.58
CA ILE A 44 -11.88 -15.82 7.47
C ILE A 44 -11.96 -14.30 7.64
N ALA A 45 -12.18 -13.81 8.87
CA ALA A 45 -12.18 -12.38 9.15
C ALA A 45 -10.81 -11.76 8.85
N VAL A 46 -9.71 -12.44 9.20
CA VAL A 46 -8.35 -11.96 8.87
C VAL A 46 -8.14 -11.85 7.37
N ALA A 47 -8.52 -12.86 6.59
CA ALA A 47 -8.40 -12.79 5.13
C ALA A 47 -9.23 -11.63 4.54
N ARG A 48 -10.48 -11.45 5.00
CA ARG A 48 -11.33 -10.35 4.53
C ARG A 48 -10.75 -8.98 4.83
N GLU A 49 -10.22 -8.80 6.04
CA GLU A 49 -9.61 -7.54 6.44
C GLU A 49 -8.30 -7.28 5.67
N ALA A 50 -7.51 -8.32 5.41
CA ALA A 50 -6.31 -8.21 4.58
C ALA A 50 -6.67 -7.75 3.15
N LEU A 51 -7.71 -8.33 2.54
CA LEU A 51 -8.18 -7.90 1.22
C LEU A 51 -8.66 -6.44 1.25
N ALA A 52 -9.44 -6.04 2.25
CA ALA A 52 -9.92 -4.67 2.39
C ALA A 52 -8.77 -3.66 2.51
N TRP A 53 -7.70 -4.01 3.24
CA TRP A 53 -6.48 -3.19 3.30
C TRP A 53 -5.81 -3.07 1.93
N LEU A 54 -5.62 -4.18 1.22
CA LEU A 54 -5.00 -4.16 -0.12
C LEU A 54 -5.80 -3.32 -1.11
N GLU A 55 -7.13 -3.45 -1.13
CA GLU A 55 -8.03 -2.62 -1.94
C GLU A 55 -7.91 -1.14 -1.56
N THR A 56 -7.82 -0.83 -0.27
CA THR A 56 -7.64 0.54 0.23
C THR A 56 -6.31 1.13 -0.22
N PHE A 57 -5.22 0.36 -0.18
CA PHE A 57 -3.91 0.81 -0.62
C PHE A 57 -3.83 1.01 -2.13
N ALA A 58 -4.42 0.11 -2.92
CA ALA A 58 -4.54 0.27 -4.36
C ALA A 58 -5.31 1.56 -4.71
N ALA A 59 -6.48 1.78 -4.09
CA ALA A 59 -7.26 2.99 -4.30
C ALA A 59 -6.55 4.27 -3.81
N ALA A 60 -5.75 4.18 -2.75
CA ALA A 60 -4.92 5.31 -2.31
C ALA A 60 -3.84 5.63 -3.34
N ALA A 61 -3.16 4.62 -3.89
CA ALA A 61 -2.12 4.79 -4.90
C ALA A 61 -2.67 5.43 -6.19
N GLU A 62 -3.89 5.08 -6.60
CA GLU A 62 -4.58 5.70 -7.75
C GLU A 62 -4.81 7.21 -7.61
N ARG A 63 -4.82 7.76 -6.38
CA ARG A 63 -4.98 9.20 -6.14
C ARG A 63 -3.68 9.99 -6.30
N ILE A 64 -2.55 9.32 -6.48
CA ILE A 64 -1.25 9.97 -6.67
C ILE A 64 -1.16 10.44 -8.12
N ASP A 65 -1.04 11.76 -8.31
CA ASP A 65 -0.73 12.35 -9.60
C ASP A 65 0.69 12.01 -10.02
N LYS A 66 0.86 11.46 -11.23
CA LYS A 66 2.13 10.86 -11.69
C LYS A 66 3.17 11.95 -11.96
N GLU A 67 2.74 13.06 -12.54
CA GLU A 67 3.57 14.22 -12.82
C GLU A 67 4.01 14.92 -11.53
N GLU A 68 3.10 15.06 -10.54
CA GLU A 68 3.44 15.54 -9.19
C GLU A 68 4.50 14.63 -8.54
N ALA A 69 4.27 13.31 -8.56
CA ALA A 69 5.19 12.35 -7.96
C ALA A 69 6.60 12.42 -8.60
N GLU A 70 6.69 12.48 -9.93
CA GLU A 70 7.95 12.63 -10.66
C GLU A 70 8.68 13.93 -10.26
N ALA A 71 7.94 15.05 -10.12
CA ALA A 71 8.52 16.31 -9.67
C ALA A 71 9.06 16.24 -8.22
N ILE A 72 8.33 15.58 -7.32
CA ILE A 72 8.74 15.37 -5.93
C ILE A 72 9.98 14.47 -5.85
N PHE A 73 10.03 13.39 -6.64
CA PHE A 73 11.20 12.51 -6.67
C PHE A 73 12.44 13.23 -7.22
N ALA A 74 12.28 14.04 -8.28
CA ALA A 74 13.38 14.80 -8.86
C ALA A 74 13.92 15.88 -7.91
N SER A 75 13.07 16.44 -7.04
CA SER A 75 13.49 17.46 -6.08
C SER A 75 14.20 16.89 -4.85
N GLY A 76 13.97 15.61 -4.53
CA GLY A 76 14.47 14.98 -3.31
C GLY A 76 13.81 15.50 -2.02
N ASP A 77 12.67 16.19 -2.12
CA ASP A 77 11.94 16.72 -0.97
C ASP A 77 11.15 15.60 -0.27
N ALA A 78 11.76 15.02 0.76
CA ALA A 78 11.12 13.99 1.58
C ALA A 78 9.84 14.48 2.28
N MET A 79 9.71 15.77 2.61
CA MET A 79 8.51 16.28 3.26
C MET A 79 7.35 16.40 2.27
N ALA A 80 7.63 16.79 1.03
CA ALA A 80 6.65 16.75 -0.04
C ALA A 80 6.18 15.31 -0.32
N ALA A 81 7.11 14.34 -0.35
CA ALA A 81 6.76 12.92 -0.52
C ALA A 81 5.86 12.40 0.62
N GLN A 82 6.19 12.73 1.87
CA GLN A 82 5.34 12.38 3.03
C GLN A 82 3.95 13.04 2.94
N ALA A 83 3.87 14.30 2.52
CA ALA A 83 2.60 14.99 2.33
C ALA A 83 1.75 14.33 1.23
N MET A 84 2.36 13.97 0.11
CA MET A 84 1.72 13.27 -1.00
C MET A 84 1.13 11.93 -0.54
N LEU A 85 1.94 11.06 0.08
CA LEU A 85 1.48 9.75 0.58
C LEU A 85 0.36 9.88 1.61
N ARG A 86 0.45 10.86 2.53
CA ARG A 86 -0.61 11.11 3.51
C ARG A 86 -1.93 11.53 2.84
N ARG A 87 -1.88 12.43 1.85
CA ARG A 87 -3.09 12.84 1.10
C ARG A 87 -3.68 11.66 0.35
N ALA A 88 -2.82 10.90 -0.34
CA ALA A 88 -3.23 9.70 -1.07
C ALA A 88 -3.97 8.70 -0.16
N LEU A 89 -3.43 8.43 1.03
CA LEU A 89 -4.01 7.47 1.98
C LEU A 89 -5.38 7.92 2.52
N PHE A 90 -5.53 9.20 2.89
CA PHE A 90 -6.72 9.68 3.60
C PHE A 90 -7.78 10.38 2.73
N GLY A 91 -7.47 10.76 1.49
CA GLY A 91 -8.36 11.53 0.62
C GLY A 91 -8.44 12.99 1.04
#